data_AF-A0A7D5N7W5-F1
#
_entry.id   AF-A0A7D5N7W5-F1
#
_cell.length_a   1.000
_cell.length_b   1.000
_cell.length_c   1.000
_cell.angle_alpha   90.00
_cell.angle_beta   90.00
_cell.angle_gamma   90.00
#
_symmetry.space_group_name_H-M   'P 1'
#
loop_
_entity.id
_entity.type
_entity.pdbx_description
1 polymer ?
#
loop_
_entity_poly.entity_id
_entity_poly.type
_entity_poly.pdbx_seq_one_letter_code
_entity_poly.pdbx_strand_id
1 'polypeptide(L)'
;MVYVKYDEYRNGVWLGTGYREIKFLIFDNPYYQTPAVKIDSIGLVNCSLNDSLSVTTCGGPISIPFFCNAAAPAILSVTDNHNVSLPGATISYSGSQTNYVSGTINWTPPASANGAYNLLITVFDSVCSLTPYIYSHSYVLKIYVSPGIDAGKIQSFVKVTRCS
;
A
#
# COMPACT_ATOMS: atom_id res chain seq x y z
N MET A 1 -5.74 -31.56 14.92
CA MET A 1 -6.75 -32.49 15.49
C MET A 1 -6.28 -32.84 16.88
N VAL A 2 -7.05 -32.50 17.92
CA VAL A 2 -6.63 -32.69 19.30
C VAL A 2 -7.62 -33.63 19.98
N TYR A 3 -7.09 -34.64 20.66
CA TYR A 3 -7.88 -35.54 21.48
C TYR A 3 -7.61 -35.25 22.95
N VAL A 4 -8.67 -35.00 23.70
CA VAL A 4 -8.58 -34.81 25.15
C VAL A 4 -9.08 -36.08 25.82
N LYS A 5 -8.17 -36.75 26.54
CA LYS A 5 -8.51 -37.83 27.44
C LYS A 5 -9.15 -37.22 28.68
N TYR A 6 -10.27 -37.78 29.13
CA TYR A 6 -10.86 -37.44 30.42
C TYR A 6 -11.20 -38.71 31.17
N ASP A 7 -10.99 -38.68 32.48
CA ASP A 7 -11.28 -39.78 33.39
C ASP A 7 -12.50 -39.37 34.23
N GLU A 8 -13.54 -40.21 34.25
CA GLU A 8 -14.76 -39.97 35.02
C GLU A 8 -14.66 -40.62 36.40
N TYR A 9 -15.04 -39.88 37.43
CA TYR A 9 -15.06 -40.32 38.82
C TYR A 9 -16.42 -40.01 39.44
N ARG A 10 -16.88 -40.88 40.33
CA ARG A 10 -18.04 -40.61 41.20
C ARG A 10 -17.65 -40.90 42.63
N ASN A 11 -17.81 -39.91 43.50
CA ASN A 11 -17.40 -39.97 44.90
C ASN A 11 -15.93 -40.41 45.08
N GLY A 12 -15.04 -39.95 44.21
CA GLY A 12 -13.61 -40.29 44.26
C GLY A 12 -13.22 -41.67 43.70
N VAL A 13 -14.20 -42.50 43.28
CA VAL A 13 -13.94 -43.79 42.66
C VAL A 13 -13.92 -43.65 41.14
N TRP A 14 -12.89 -44.21 40.50
CA TRP A 14 -12.75 -44.21 39.04
C TRP A 14 -13.85 -45.05 38.38
N LEU A 15 -14.50 -44.49 37.37
CA LEU A 15 -15.58 -45.14 36.63
C LEU A 15 -15.15 -45.54 35.21
N GLY A 16 -14.24 -44.77 34.60
CA GLY A 16 -13.84 -45.03 33.23
C GLY A 16 -13.02 -43.89 32.63
N THR A 17 -12.49 -44.18 31.44
CA THR A 17 -11.80 -43.20 30.60
C THR A 17 -12.58 -43.00 29.31
N GLY A 18 -12.78 -41.74 28.93
CA GLY A 18 -13.28 -41.35 27.62
C GLY A 18 -12.26 -40.51 26.85
N TYR A 19 -12.47 -40.43 25.53
CA TYR A 19 -11.76 -39.50 24.66
C TYR A 19 -12.78 -38.60 23.98
N ARG A 20 -12.53 -37.29 24.01
CA ARG A 20 -13.28 -36.32 23.19
C ARG A 20 -12.35 -35.77 22.13
N GLU A 21 -12.81 -35.86 20.89
CA GLU A 21 -12.17 -35.16 19.79
C GLU A 21 -12.60 -33.69 19.82
N ILE A 22 -11.61 -32.79 19.80
CA ILE A 22 -11.83 -31.34 19.67
C ILE A 22 -11.30 -30.90 18.31
N LYS A 23 -12.17 -30.29 17.53
CA LYS A 23 -11.84 -29.65 16.24
C LYS A 23 -11.87 -28.14 16.45
N PHE A 24 -10.74 -27.49 16.18
CA PHE A 24 -10.68 -26.04 16.06
C PHE A 24 -10.77 -25.69 14.58
N LEU A 25 -11.60 -24.70 14.27
CA LEU A 25 -11.66 -24.10 12.96
C LEU A 25 -11.25 -22.64 13.14
N ILE A 26 -10.11 -22.29 12.55
CA ILE A 26 -9.60 -20.93 12.56
C ILE A 26 -10.02 -20.34 11.22
N PHE A 27 -10.76 -19.23 11.29
CA PHE A 27 -11.09 -18.43 10.13
C PHE A 27 -10.43 -17.07 10.29
N ASP A 28 -9.96 -16.52 9.18
CA ASP A 28 -9.65 -15.09 9.13
C ASP A 28 -10.92 -14.28 9.41
N ASN A 29 -10.74 -13.02 9.81
CA ASN A 29 -11.86 -12.11 9.98
C ASN A 29 -12.66 -12.02 8.67
N PRO A 30 -13.94 -12.42 8.61
CA PRO A 30 -14.73 -12.37 7.38
C PRO A 30 -14.97 -10.93 6.89
N TYR A 31 -14.73 -9.94 7.75
CA TYR A 31 -14.80 -8.51 7.43
C TYR A 31 -13.46 -7.93 6.97
N TYR A 32 -12.40 -8.72 6.92
CA TYR A 32 -11.14 -8.27 6.36
C TYR A 32 -11.31 -7.97 4.86
N GLN A 33 -10.77 -6.84 4.44
CA GLN A 33 -10.74 -6.40 3.06
C GLN A 33 -9.34 -5.92 2.76
N THR A 34 -8.76 -6.40 1.66
CA THR A 34 -7.45 -5.92 1.21
C THR A 34 -7.51 -4.40 0.98
N PRO A 35 -6.70 -3.60 1.68
CA PRO A 35 -6.69 -2.15 1.49
C PRO A 35 -6.28 -1.82 0.07
N ALA A 36 -7.05 -0.99 -0.64
CA ALA A 36 -6.70 -0.53 -1.98
C ALA A 36 -5.86 0.74 -1.90
N VAL A 37 -4.87 0.89 -2.79
CA VAL A 37 -4.12 2.14 -2.99
C VAL A 37 -4.47 2.70 -4.36
N LYS A 38 -4.80 3.99 -4.42
CA LYS A 38 -5.16 4.68 -5.67
C LYS A 38 -4.56 6.07 -5.72
N ILE A 39 -4.14 6.48 -6.91
CA ILE A 39 -3.71 7.86 -7.17
C ILE A 39 -4.95 8.74 -7.34
N ASP A 40 -4.95 9.92 -6.73
CA ASP A 40 -5.91 10.97 -7.03
C ASP A 40 -5.47 11.71 -8.30
N SER A 41 -6.07 11.31 -9.43
CA SER A 41 -5.71 11.84 -10.75
C SER A 41 -6.05 13.31 -10.93
N ILE A 42 -6.95 13.87 -10.11
CA ILE A 42 -7.38 15.27 -10.22
C ILE A 42 -6.32 16.18 -9.60
N GLY A 43 -5.68 15.74 -8.52
CA GLY A 43 -4.68 16.52 -7.79
C GLY A 43 -3.24 16.39 -8.30
N LEU A 44 -3.01 15.70 -9.43
CA LEU A 44 -1.68 15.58 -10.01
C LEU A 44 -1.14 16.94 -10.48
N VAL A 45 0.12 17.23 -10.16
CA VAL A 45 0.81 18.45 -10.60
C VAL A 45 2.07 18.07 -11.36
N ASN A 46 2.23 18.62 -12.58
CA ASN A 46 3.37 18.40 -13.48
C ASN A 46 3.68 16.92 -13.79
N CYS A 47 2.67 16.08 -13.69
CA CYS A 47 2.70 14.67 -14.07
C CYS A 47 1.31 14.23 -14.55
N SER A 48 1.27 13.17 -15.35
CA SER A 48 0.03 12.57 -15.85
C SER A 48 -0.08 11.12 -15.40
N LEU A 49 -1.31 10.65 -15.19
CA LEU A 49 -1.59 9.26 -14.87
C LEU A 49 -1.51 8.41 -16.14
N ASN A 50 -0.70 7.34 -16.12
CA ASN A 50 -0.68 6.34 -17.21
C ASN A 50 -1.60 5.16 -16.90
N ASP A 51 -1.57 4.70 -15.64
CA ASP A 51 -2.29 3.52 -15.14
C ASP A 51 -2.52 3.72 -13.62
N SER A 52 -3.28 2.83 -12.99
CA SER A 52 -3.80 2.94 -11.62
C SER A 52 -2.76 3.32 -10.54
N LEU A 53 -1.51 2.88 -10.69
CA LEU A 53 -0.37 3.23 -9.83
C LEU A 53 0.87 3.62 -10.66
N SER A 54 0.66 4.26 -11.81
CA SER A 54 1.75 4.72 -12.67
C SER A 54 1.52 6.14 -13.13
N VAL A 55 2.56 6.97 -13.03
CA VAL A 55 2.56 8.34 -13.55
C VAL A 55 3.76 8.58 -14.46
N THR A 56 3.62 9.53 -15.39
CA THR A 56 4.72 10.09 -16.19
C THR A 56 4.94 11.55 -15.82
N THR A 57 6.20 11.98 -15.77
CA THR A 57 6.59 13.38 -15.71
C THR A 57 7.74 13.64 -16.69
N CYS A 58 7.85 14.88 -17.16
CA CYS A 58 8.96 15.32 -17.99
C CYS A 58 10.02 16.09 -17.15
N GLY A 59 9.95 15.98 -15.81
CA GLY A 59 10.87 16.59 -14.83
C GLY A 59 10.26 17.79 -14.07
N GLY A 60 11.07 18.44 -13.24
CA GLY A 60 10.65 19.57 -12.40
C GLY A 60 9.82 19.17 -11.16
N PRO A 61 9.36 20.13 -10.35
CA PRO A 61 8.59 19.83 -9.15
C PRO A 61 7.25 19.17 -9.49
N ILE A 62 7.03 17.95 -8.99
CA ILE A 62 5.80 17.18 -9.15
C ILE A 62 5.10 16.98 -7.81
N SER A 63 3.78 16.83 -7.85
CA SER A 63 2.95 16.43 -6.71
C SER A 63 2.01 15.29 -7.12
N ILE A 64 2.03 14.20 -6.35
CA ILE A 64 1.23 13.00 -6.59
C ILE A 64 0.42 12.69 -5.32
N PRO A 65 -0.82 13.16 -5.22
CA PRO A 65 -1.73 12.73 -4.17
C PRO A 65 -2.23 11.30 -4.43
N PHE A 66 -2.37 10.54 -3.35
CA PHE A 66 -2.91 9.19 -3.35
C PHE A 66 -3.69 8.92 -2.07
N PHE A 67 -4.49 7.86 -2.07
CA PHE A 67 -5.19 7.41 -0.90
C PHE A 67 -5.17 5.88 -0.78
N CYS A 68 -5.20 5.43 0.47
CA CYS A 68 -5.29 4.04 0.87
C CYS A 68 -6.64 3.85 1.57
N ASN A 69 -7.47 2.93 1.11
CA ASN A 69 -8.81 2.74 1.69
C ASN A 69 -9.18 1.26 1.84
N ALA A 70 -9.85 0.96 2.95
CA ALA A 70 -10.47 -0.33 3.22
C ALA A 70 -11.87 -0.11 3.82
N ALA A 71 -12.73 -1.12 3.77
CA ALA A 71 -14.02 -1.04 4.45
C ALA A 71 -13.83 -1.04 5.98
N ALA A 72 -14.68 -0.34 6.71
CA ALA A 72 -14.71 -0.44 8.17
C ALA A 72 -14.97 -1.90 8.59
N PRO A 73 -14.33 -2.42 9.66
CA PRO A 73 -13.62 -1.70 10.72
C PRO A 73 -12.08 -1.64 10.55
N ALA A 74 -11.56 -1.56 9.32
CA ALA A 74 -10.11 -1.47 9.08
C ALA A 74 -9.46 -0.27 9.78
N ILE A 75 -8.22 -0.46 10.23
CA ILE A 75 -7.40 0.58 10.87
C ILE A 75 -6.04 0.56 10.17
N LEU A 76 -5.82 1.55 9.32
CA LEU A 76 -4.69 1.58 8.41
C LEU A 76 -3.55 2.45 8.96
N SER A 77 -2.34 1.95 8.81
CA SER A 77 -1.11 2.74 8.90
C SER A 77 -0.27 2.50 7.65
N VAL A 78 0.40 3.54 7.15
CA VAL A 78 1.09 3.49 5.87
C VAL A 78 2.55 3.89 6.08
N THR A 79 3.44 3.17 5.40
CA THR A 79 4.88 3.44 5.36
C THR A 79 5.36 3.32 3.93
N ASP A 80 6.56 3.81 3.66
CA ASP A 80 7.12 3.80 2.32
C ASP A 80 8.66 3.80 2.34
N ASN A 81 9.27 3.72 1.16
CA ASN A 81 10.74 3.71 1.00
C ASN A 81 11.31 4.92 0.23
N HIS A 82 10.62 6.08 0.21
CA HIS A 82 10.97 7.25 -0.60
C HIS A 82 12.40 7.73 -0.40
N ASN A 83 12.93 7.67 0.82
CA ASN A 83 14.32 8.08 1.09
C ASN A 83 15.36 7.32 0.26
N VAL A 84 15.02 6.10 -0.18
CA VAL A 84 15.87 5.26 -1.04
C VAL A 84 15.43 5.34 -2.49
N SER A 85 14.11 5.23 -2.75
CA SER A 85 13.58 5.12 -4.12
C SER A 85 13.43 6.47 -4.83
N LEU A 86 13.24 7.56 -4.09
CA LEU A 86 13.04 8.92 -4.56
C LEU A 86 13.84 9.92 -3.71
N PRO A 87 15.18 9.94 -3.82
CA PRO A 87 16.02 10.82 -2.99
C PRO A 87 15.58 12.30 -3.09
N GLY A 88 15.41 12.95 -1.94
CA GLY A 88 14.95 14.34 -1.83
C GLY A 88 13.44 14.54 -1.97
N ALA A 89 12.66 13.47 -2.16
CA ALA A 89 11.21 13.55 -2.05
C ALA A 89 10.77 13.75 -0.60
N THR A 90 9.56 14.30 -0.43
CA THR A 90 8.84 14.29 0.84
C THR A 90 7.49 13.63 0.64
N ILE A 91 7.07 12.83 1.61
CA ILE A 91 5.74 12.23 1.65
C ILE A 91 5.06 12.63 2.96
N SER A 92 3.84 13.15 2.87
CA SER A 92 2.99 13.41 4.02
C SER A 92 1.81 12.44 4.04
N TYR A 93 1.34 12.14 5.25
CA TYR A 93 0.17 11.28 5.48
C TYR A 93 -0.85 12.01 6.36
N SER A 94 -2.13 11.80 6.10
CA SER A 94 -3.22 12.25 6.96
C SER A 94 -4.30 11.17 7.09
N GLY A 95 -5.02 11.16 8.21
CA GLY A 95 -6.02 10.12 8.49
C GLY A 95 -5.43 8.77 8.93
N SER A 96 -4.18 8.74 9.40
CA SER A 96 -3.57 7.53 9.98
C SER A 96 -4.41 6.97 11.12
N GLN A 97 -4.42 5.65 11.29
CA GLN A 97 -5.26 4.91 12.23
C GLN A 97 -6.77 5.02 11.96
N THR A 98 -7.14 5.19 10.68
CA THR A 98 -8.53 5.11 10.21
C THR A 98 -8.62 4.15 9.03
N ASN A 99 -9.82 3.91 8.51
CA ASN A 99 -10.02 3.08 7.32
C ASN A 99 -9.70 3.83 5.99
N TYR A 100 -9.27 5.10 6.08
CA TYR A 100 -8.91 5.95 4.95
C TYR A 100 -7.68 6.81 5.27
N VAL A 101 -6.56 6.53 4.62
CA VAL A 101 -5.33 7.33 4.75
C VAL A 101 -5.09 8.03 3.43
N SER A 102 -4.93 9.36 3.45
CA SER A 102 -4.46 10.10 2.28
C SER A 102 -2.98 10.42 2.42
N GLY A 103 -2.28 10.50 1.31
CA GLY A 103 -0.90 10.94 1.28
C GLY A 103 -0.57 11.75 0.03
N THR A 104 0.46 12.58 0.13
CA THR A 104 0.93 13.40 -0.99
C THR A 104 2.44 13.25 -1.13
N ILE A 105 2.88 12.78 -2.29
CA ILE A 105 4.29 12.72 -2.66
C ILE A 105 4.65 14.04 -3.33
N ASN A 106 5.63 14.75 -2.80
CA ASN A 106 6.23 15.90 -3.45
C ASN A 106 7.68 15.57 -3.78
N TRP A 107 8.03 15.64 -5.06
CA TRP A 107 9.36 15.29 -5.52
C TRP A 107 9.81 16.25 -6.62
N THR A 108 11.09 16.58 -6.63
CA THR A 108 11.72 17.23 -7.79
C THR A 108 12.76 16.25 -8.29
N PRO A 109 12.50 15.51 -9.38
CA PRO A 109 13.48 14.62 -9.96
C PRO A 109 14.77 15.40 -10.24
N PRO A 110 15.95 14.84 -9.93
CA PRO A 110 17.21 15.48 -10.30
C PRO A 110 17.29 15.65 -11.81
N ALA A 111 18.06 16.62 -12.31
CA ALA A 111 18.19 16.88 -13.74
C ALA A 111 18.73 15.68 -14.55
N SER A 112 19.42 14.75 -13.89
CA SER A 112 19.90 13.50 -14.47
C SER A 112 18.89 12.35 -14.41
N ALA A 113 17.70 12.55 -13.83
CA ALA A 113 16.70 11.52 -13.70
C ALA A 113 16.16 11.10 -15.07
N ASN A 114 16.23 9.80 -15.36
CA ASN A 114 15.68 9.21 -16.57
C ASN A 114 15.19 7.79 -16.25
N GLY A 115 14.03 7.40 -16.77
CA GLY A 115 13.48 6.07 -16.64
C GLY A 115 12.50 5.93 -15.47
N ALA A 116 12.32 4.69 -15.01
CA ALA A 116 11.30 4.33 -14.02
C ALA A 116 11.85 4.33 -12.59
N TYR A 117 11.15 5.01 -11.70
CA TYR A 117 11.38 5.01 -10.26
C TYR A 117 10.23 4.28 -9.57
N ASN A 118 10.56 3.31 -8.72
CA ASN A 118 9.59 2.46 -8.04
C ASN A 118 9.52 2.82 -6.56
N LEU A 119 8.44 3.50 -6.16
CA LEU A 119 8.14 3.76 -4.77
C LEU A 119 7.35 2.57 -4.21
N LEU A 120 7.85 1.98 -3.13
CA LEU A 120 7.15 0.95 -2.38
C LEU A 120 6.32 1.62 -1.29
N ILE A 121 5.00 1.44 -1.35
CA ILE A 121 4.06 1.88 -0.33
C ILE A 121 3.56 0.63 0.38
N THR A 122 3.77 0.54 1.70
CA THR A 122 3.31 -0.58 2.51
C THR A 122 2.18 -0.12 3.43
N VAL A 123 1.00 -0.71 3.24
CA VAL A 123 -0.20 -0.47 4.03
C VAL A 123 -0.34 -1.61 5.04
N PHE A 124 -0.27 -1.27 6.31
CA PHE A 124 -0.58 -2.15 7.42
C PHE A 124 -2.04 -1.96 7.81
N ASP A 125 -2.79 -3.06 7.82
CA ASP A 125 -4.14 -3.10 8.35
C ASP A 125 -4.14 -3.88 9.65
N SER A 126 -4.39 -3.14 10.74
CA SER A 126 -4.63 -3.72 12.06
C SER A 126 -6.13 -3.84 12.26
N VAL A 127 -6.78 -4.78 11.58
CA VAL A 127 -8.18 -5.12 11.88
C VAL A 127 -8.24 -5.80 13.25
N CYS A 128 -8.33 -4.96 14.28
CA CYS A 128 -8.97 -5.19 15.56
C CYS A 128 -8.23 -5.95 16.69
N SER A 129 -8.57 -5.50 17.89
CA SER A 129 -8.30 -5.99 19.25
C SER A 129 -8.68 -7.45 19.56
N LEU A 130 -9.12 -8.23 18.57
CA LEU A 130 -9.60 -9.61 18.71
C LEU A 130 -8.60 -10.64 18.20
N THR A 131 -7.64 -10.24 17.35
CA THR A 131 -6.62 -11.14 16.83
C THR A 131 -5.25 -10.45 16.79
N PRO A 132 -4.14 -11.16 17.04
CA PRO A 132 -2.80 -10.58 16.97
C PRO A 132 -2.27 -10.40 15.54
N TYR A 133 -3.09 -10.60 14.50
CA TYR A 133 -2.65 -10.61 13.11
C TYR A 133 -2.67 -9.20 12.51
N ILE A 134 -1.49 -8.73 12.08
CA ILE A 134 -1.33 -7.52 11.29
C ILE A 134 -1.18 -7.93 9.84
N TYR A 135 -2.06 -7.46 8.96
CA TYR A 135 -1.95 -7.70 7.53
C TYR A 135 -1.10 -6.58 6.90
N SER A 136 -0.09 -6.95 6.12
CA SER A 136 0.80 -6.01 5.44
C SER A 136 0.69 -6.19 3.93
N HIS A 137 0.36 -5.11 3.22
CA HIS A 137 0.26 -5.10 1.76
C HIS A 137 1.22 -4.09 1.18
N SER A 138 2.02 -4.52 0.21
CA SER A 138 2.94 -3.65 -0.48
C SER A 138 2.47 -3.38 -1.91
N TYR A 139 2.44 -2.10 -2.25
CA TYR A 139 2.07 -1.56 -3.54
C TYR A 139 3.27 -0.86 -4.17
N VAL A 140 3.43 -1.00 -5.48
CA VAL A 140 4.50 -0.32 -6.22
C VAL A 140 3.89 0.79 -7.05
N LEU A 141 4.19 2.03 -6.68
CA LEU A 141 3.89 3.21 -7.48
C LEU A 141 5.08 3.48 -8.41
N LYS A 142 4.81 3.50 -9.72
CA LYS A 142 5.82 3.72 -10.76
C LYS A 142 5.80 5.17 -11.24
N ILE A 143 6.93 5.85 -11.17
CA ILE A 143 7.11 7.21 -11.70
C ILE A 143 8.07 7.13 -12.88
N TYR A 144 7.58 7.39 -14.09
CA TYR A 144 8.41 7.48 -15.28
C TYR A 144 8.84 8.92 -15.49
N VAL A 145 10.15 9.16 -15.48
CA VAL A 145 10.74 10.45 -15.81
C VAL A 145 11.25 10.38 -17.25
N SER A 146 10.61 11.13 -18.15
CA SER A 146 11.10 11.27 -19.51
C SER A 146 12.28 12.26 -19.53
N PRO A 147 13.31 11.99 -20.36
CA PRO A 147 14.41 12.94 -20.50
C PRO A 147 13.85 14.26 -21.04
N GLY A 148 14.16 15.35 -20.34
CA GLY A 148 13.85 16.70 -20.79
C GLY A 148 14.64 16.98 -22.08
N ILE A 149 14.01 16.75 -23.23
CA ILE A 149 14.56 17.22 -24.50
C ILE A 149 14.35 18.72 -24.50
N ASP A 150 15.44 19.45 -24.28
CA ASP A 150 15.50 20.89 -24.53
C ASP A 150 15.11 21.07 -26.01
N ALA A 151 14.01 21.75 -26.27
CA ALA A 151 13.64 22.13 -27.63
C ALA A 151 14.65 23.21 -28.06
N GLY A 152 15.84 22.76 -28.45
CA GLY A 152 16.92 23.63 -28.89
C GLY A 152 16.40 24.68 -29.86
N LYS A 153 16.98 25.88 -29.79
CA LYS A 153 16.64 27.04 -30.61
C LYS A 153 16.32 26.59 -32.05
N ILE A 154 15.09 26.89 -32.47
CA ILE A 154 14.41 26.38 -33.67
C ILE A 154 15.36 26.29 -34.88
N GLN A 155 15.76 25.06 -35.24
CA GLN A 155 16.05 24.69 -36.62
C GLN A 155 15.01 23.66 -37.06
N SER A 156 14.57 23.78 -38.30
CA SER A 156 13.30 23.31 -38.85
C SER A 156 12.83 21.90 -38.45
N PHE A 157 11.60 21.85 -37.93
CA PHE A 157 10.60 20.78 -38.08
C PHE A 157 11.07 19.32 -37.86
N VAL A 158 11.15 18.91 -36.60
CA VAL A 158 10.87 17.51 -36.20
C VAL A 158 9.71 17.54 -35.20
N LYS A 159 8.58 16.98 -35.61
CA LYS A 159 7.36 16.90 -34.82
C LYS A 159 7.55 15.87 -33.70
N VAL A 160 8.14 16.28 -32.58
CA VAL A 160 8.14 15.47 -31.35
C VAL A 160 6.79 15.68 -30.66
N THR A 161 5.87 14.75 -30.87
CA THR A 161 4.53 14.80 -30.29
C THR A 161 4.58 14.29 -28.84
N ARG A 162 4.65 15.28 -27.93
CA ARG A 162 4.05 15.47 -26.57
C ARG A 162 3.86 14.29 -25.61
N CYS A 163 4.34 14.52 -24.37
CA CYS A 163 3.80 13.95 -23.13
C CYS A 163 2.26 14.14 -23.13
N SER A 164 1.51 13.04 -23.07
CA SER A 164 0.05 12.98 -22.89
C SER A 164 -0.33 12.92 -21.42
#